data_AF-A0A9P0G6Q2-F1
#
_entry.id   AF-A0A9P0G6Q2-F1
#
_cell.length_a   1.000
_cell.length_b   1.000
_cell.length_c   1.000
_cell.angle_alpha   90.00
_cell.angle_beta   90.00
_cell.angle_gamma   90.00
#
_symmetry.space_group_name_H-M   'P 1'
#
loop_
_entity.id
_entity.type
_entity.pdbx_description
1 polymer ?
#
loop_
_entity_poly.entity_id
_entity_poly.type
_entity_poly.pdbx_seq_one_letter_code
_entity_poly.pdbx_strand_id
1 'polypeptide(L)'
;MMISQFVEQVQILMDIQQIKMDEAERFRINSKYTWLCSKKVTFVMLSFRHEFKIRQALTKLSLEHQIDILRKLMKWLKDHPDTNVTRIPDLTLDLINNTIMANLVSETNFSRMNSFRNSLRRFSILSNRIAPAVVVEKTKSVTFKEQPMIYNISNK
;
A
#
# COMPACT_ATOMS: atom_id res chain seq x y z
N MET A 1 4.60 2.98 -16.50
CA MET A 1 4.67 1.69 -17.22
C MET A 1 4.05 0.53 -16.42
N MET A 2 4.46 0.27 -15.17
CA MET A 2 3.93 -0.83 -14.33
C MET A 2 2.46 -0.69 -13.90
N ILE A 3 1.98 0.51 -13.59
CA ILE A 3 0.58 0.75 -13.15
C ILE A 3 -0.42 0.31 -14.22
N SER A 4 -0.06 0.47 -15.51
CA SER A 4 -0.92 0.04 -16.61
C SER A 4 -1.05 -1.47 -16.67
N GLN A 5 0.04 -2.20 -16.40
CA GLN A 5 0.06 -3.66 -16.40
C GLN A 5 -0.80 -4.23 -15.27
N PHE A 6 -0.79 -3.61 -14.09
CA PHE A 6 -1.65 -4.03 -12.99
C PHE A 6 -3.14 -3.90 -13.35
N VAL A 7 -3.53 -2.77 -13.95
CA VAL A 7 -4.92 -2.55 -14.40
C VAL A 7 -5.32 -3.58 -15.45
N GLU A 8 -4.43 -3.85 -16.41
CA GLU A 8 -4.63 -4.87 -17.44
C GLU A 8 -4.79 -6.27 -16.83
N GLN A 9 -3.99 -6.62 -15.82
CA GLN A 9 -4.12 -7.89 -15.10
C GLN A 9 -5.47 -8.01 -14.38
N VAL A 10 -5.97 -6.92 -13.79
CA VAL A 10 -7.31 -6.90 -13.19
C VAL A 10 -8.39 -7.10 -14.26
N GLN A 11 -8.24 -6.48 -15.44
CA GLN A 11 -9.15 -6.68 -16.57
C GLN A 11 -9.13 -8.15 -17.05
N ILE A 12 -7.95 -8.74 -17.21
CA ILE A 12 -7.80 -10.16 -17.58
C ILE A 12 -8.50 -11.06 -16.55
N LEU A 13 -8.39 -10.76 -15.24
CA LEU A 13 -9.08 -11.52 -14.21
C LEU A 13 -10.61 -11.38 -14.30
N MET A 14 -11.12 -10.20 -14.66
CA MET A 14 -12.54 -9.99 -14.93
C MET A 14 -13.01 -10.83 -16.11
N ASP A 15 -12.25 -10.83 -17.21
CA ASP A 15 -12.57 -11.57 -18.43
C ASP A 15 -12.58 -13.08 -18.17
N ILE A 16 -11.58 -13.60 -17.44
CA ILE A 16 -11.52 -15.01 -17.03
C ILE A 16 -12.75 -15.37 -16.19
N GLN A 17 -13.16 -14.50 -15.26
CA GLN A 17 -14.31 -14.77 -14.41
C GLN A 17 -15.62 -14.78 -15.23
N GLN A 18 -15.76 -13.90 -16.23
CA GLN A 18 -16.93 -13.92 -17.14
C GLN A 18 -17.02 -15.20 -17.93
N ILE A 19 -15.89 -15.66 -18.47
CA ILE A 19 -15.83 -16.93 -19.21
C ILE A 19 -16.28 -18.08 -18.30
N LYS A 20 -15.77 -18.14 -17.07
CA LYS A 20 -16.18 -19.17 -16.10
C LYS A 20 -17.66 -19.12 -15.74
N MET A 21 -18.21 -17.93 -15.52
CA MET A 21 -19.64 -17.79 -15.19
C MET A 21 -20.53 -18.21 -16.37
N ASP A 22 -20.18 -17.79 -17.58
CA ASP A 22 -20.91 -18.13 -18.79
C ASP A 22 -20.82 -19.63 -19.13
N GLU A 23 -19.64 -20.25 -18.94
CA GLU A 23 -19.49 -21.70 -19.02
C GLU A 23 -20.37 -22.43 -17.98
N ALA A 24 -20.38 -21.97 -16.73
CA ALA A 24 -21.20 -22.56 -15.68
C ALA A 24 -22.70 -22.46 -15.97
N GLU A 25 -23.18 -21.35 -16.55
CA GLU A 25 -24.56 -21.20 -17.00
C GLU A 25 -24.91 -22.17 -18.15
N ARG A 26 -24.01 -22.33 -19.13
CA ARG A 26 -24.21 -23.29 -20.24
C ARG A 26 -24.36 -24.72 -19.74
N PHE A 27 -23.56 -25.15 -18.76
CA PHE A 27 -23.65 -26.50 -18.20
C PHE A 27 -24.94 -26.74 -17.39
N ARG A 28 -25.55 -25.69 -16.83
CA ARG A 28 -26.86 -25.82 -16.15
C ARG A 28 -28.01 -26.05 -17.12
N ILE A 29 -27.91 -25.53 -18.34
CA ILE A 29 -28.91 -25.74 -19.39
C ILE A 29 -28.60 -27.08 -20.06
N ASN A 30 -29.24 -28.16 -19.58
CA ASN A 30 -29.15 -29.53 -20.13
C ASN A 30 -29.76 -29.65 -21.55
N SER A 31 -29.30 -28.83 -22.49
CA SER A 31 -29.73 -28.87 -23.89
C SER A 31 -28.70 -29.67 -24.70
N LYS A 32 -29.18 -30.62 -25.52
CA LYS A 32 -28.35 -31.44 -26.41
C LYS A 32 -27.65 -30.62 -27.52
N TYR A 33 -27.98 -29.34 -27.64
CA TYR A 33 -27.53 -28.44 -28.71
C TYR A 33 -26.88 -27.15 -28.19
N THR A 34 -26.30 -27.15 -26.99
CA THR A 34 -25.62 -25.98 -26.41
C THR A 34 -24.54 -25.39 -27.33
N TRP A 35 -23.88 -26.21 -28.15
CA TRP A 35 -22.90 -25.76 -29.14
C TRP A 35 -23.52 -24.88 -30.25
N LEU A 36 -24.77 -25.15 -30.67
CA LEU A 36 -25.49 -24.36 -31.69
C LEU A 36 -26.00 -23.02 -31.16
N CYS A 37 -26.31 -22.94 -29.85
CA CYS A 37 -26.80 -21.73 -29.21
C CYS A 37 -25.73 -20.96 -28.44
N SER A 38 -24.45 -21.32 -28.63
CA SER A 38 -23.32 -20.68 -27.96
C SER A 38 -23.13 -19.25 -28.45
N LYS A 39 -23.80 -18.30 -27.80
CA LYS A 39 -23.47 -16.89 -27.99
C LYS A 39 -22.05 -16.64 -27.51
N LYS A 40 -21.34 -15.74 -28.19
CA LYS A 40 -20.03 -15.26 -27.74
C LYS A 40 -20.24 -14.55 -26.38
N VAL A 41 -19.32 -14.78 -25.44
CA VAL A 41 -19.33 -14.11 -24.13
C VAL A 41 -19.25 -12.60 -24.37
N THR A 42 -20.15 -11.85 -23.75
CA THR A 42 -20.11 -10.38 -23.80
C THR A 42 -19.19 -9.89 -22.70
N PHE A 43 -18.08 -9.26 -23.09
CA PHE A 43 -17.09 -8.80 -22.12
C PHE A 43 -17.52 -7.50 -21.45
N VAL A 44 -17.63 -7.51 -20.12
CA VAL A 44 -17.80 -6.28 -19.33
C VAL A 44 -16.43 -5.68 -19.06
N MET A 45 -16.22 -4.48 -19.59
CA MET A 45 -14.99 -3.71 -19.42
C MET A 45 -14.94 -3.04 -18.04
N LEU A 46 -13.72 -2.82 -17.53
CA LEU A 46 -13.47 -2.03 -16.34
C LEU A 46 -13.97 -0.59 -16.57
N SER A 47 -14.79 -0.10 -15.64
CA SER A 47 -15.24 1.29 -15.67
C SER A 47 -14.07 2.25 -15.50
N PHE A 48 -14.03 3.32 -16.28
CA PHE A 48 -13.04 4.40 -16.15
C PHE A 48 -12.95 4.96 -14.73
N ARG A 49 -14.08 4.99 -13.99
CA ARG A 49 -14.09 5.46 -12.59
C ARG A 49 -13.29 4.53 -11.68
N HIS A 50 -13.44 3.23 -11.87
CA HIS A 50 -12.72 2.22 -11.10
C HIS A 50 -11.25 2.19 -11.48
N GLU A 51 -10.96 2.25 -12.78
CA GLU A 51 -9.60 2.36 -13.29
C GLU A 51 -8.86 3.55 -12.67
N PHE A 52 -9.48 4.73 -12.69
CA PHE A 52 -8.88 5.93 -12.11
C PHE A 52 -8.57 5.77 -10.62
N LYS A 53 -9.51 5.23 -9.83
CA LYS A 53 -9.31 4.97 -8.40
C LYS A 53 -8.17 3.98 -8.15
N ILE A 54 -8.11 2.90 -8.93
CA ILE A 54 -7.05 1.89 -8.82
C ILE A 54 -5.70 2.53 -9.12
N ARG A 55 -5.59 3.27 -10.23
CA ARG A 55 -4.36 3.98 -10.61
C ARG A 55 -3.91 4.94 -9.51
N GLN A 56 -4.84 5.71 -8.94
CA GLN A 56 -4.55 6.64 -7.85
C GLN A 56 -4.02 5.90 -6.61
N ALA A 57 -4.67 4.80 -6.21
CA ALA A 57 -4.29 4.05 -5.02
C ALA A 57 -2.94 3.34 -5.19
N LEU A 58 -2.62 2.86 -6.39
CA LEU A 58 -1.35 2.20 -6.71
C LEU A 58 -0.14 3.12 -6.60
N THR A 59 -0.30 4.45 -6.73
CA THR A 59 0.81 5.41 -6.56
C THR A 59 1.46 5.36 -5.18
N LYS A 60 0.73 4.85 -4.17
CA LYS A 60 1.19 4.76 -2.78
C LYS A 60 1.81 3.40 -2.42
N LEU A 61 1.84 2.46 -3.36
CA LEU A 61 2.24 1.07 -3.11
C LEU A 61 3.51 0.71 -3.87
N SER A 62 4.42 0.00 -3.20
CA SER A 62 5.58 -0.61 -3.86
C SER A 62 5.17 -1.81 -4.72
N LEU A 63 6.04 -2.16 -5.67
CA LEU A 63 5.81 -3.23 -6.64
C LEU A 63 5.57 -4.60 -6.00
N GLU A 64 6.29 -4.93 -4.91
CA GLU A 64 6.11 -6.18 -4.18
C GLU A 64 4.70 -6.31 -3.59
N HIS A 65 4.19 -5.23 -2.99
CA HIS A 65 2.83 -5.21 -2.46
C HIS A 65 1.79 -5.35 -3.57
N GLN A 66 2.04 -4.78 -4.75
CA GLN A 66 1.14 -4.95 -5.91
C GLN A 66 1.02 -6.42 -6.32
N ILE A 67 2.14 -7.15 -6.38
CA ILE A 67 2.16 -8.57 -6.70
C ILE A 67 1.40 -9.38 -5.63
N ASP A 68 1.61 -9.08 -4.35
CA ASP A 68 0.93 -9.79 -3.27
C ASP A 68 -0.57 -9.51 -3.23
N ILE A 69 -1.01 -8.31 -3.60
CA ILE A 69 -2.43 -7.99 -3.77
C ILE A 69 -3.04 -8.85 -4.89
N LEU A 70 -2.37 -8.97 -6.04
CA LEU A 70 -2.83 -9.82 -7.14
C LEU A 70 -2.92 -11.28 -6.73
N ARG A 71 -1.92 -11.80 -6.00
CA ARG A 71 -1.96 -13.18 -5.47
C ARG A 71 -3.14 -13.38 -4.52
N LYS A 72 -3.40 -12.42 -3.63
CA LYS A 72 -4.55 -12.45 -2.72
C LYS A 72 -5.86 -12.41 -3.48
N LEU A 73 -5.98 -11.55 -4.50
CA LEU A 73 -7.16 -11.45 -5.36
C LEU A 73 -7.41 -12.77 -6.11
N MET A 74 -6.38 -13.34 -6.73
CA MET A 74 -6.47 -14.63 -7.42
C MET A 74 -6.88 -15.76 -6.48
N LYS A 75 -6.32 -15.80 -5.26
CA LYS A 75 -6.71 -16.79 -4.26
C LYS A 75 -8.17 -16.61 -3.85
N TRP A 76 -8.58 -15.38 -3.58
CA TRP A 76 -9.96 -15.08 -3.17
C TRP A 76 -10.97 -15.47 -4.25
N LEU A 77 -10.67 -15.22 -5.52
CA LEU A 77 -11.51 -15.64 -6.66
C LEU A 77 -11.58 -17.15 -6.85
N LYS A 78 -10.52 -17.88 -6.49
CA LYS A 78 -10.57 -19.36 -6.47
C LYS A 78 -11.50 -19.88 -5.39
N ASP A 79 -11.51 -19.23 -4.22
CA ASP A 79 -12.35 -19.62 -3.08
C ASP A 79 -13.83 -19.25 -3.30
N HIS A 80 -14.11 -18.23 -4.14
CA HIS A 80 -15.47 -17.72 -4.41
C HIS A 80 -15.77 -17.65 -5.92
N PRO A 81 -15.99 -18.81 -6.58
CA PRO A 81 -16.15 -18.88 -8.03
C PRO A 81 -17.44 -18.23 -8.56
N ASP A 82 -18.46 -18.02 -7.72
CA ASP A 82 -19.74 -17.41 -8.11
C ASP A 82 -19.75 -15.88 -7.99
N THR A 83 -18.59 -15.26 -7.82
CA THR A 83 -18.50 -13.81 -7.64
C THR A 83 -18.85 -13.07 -8.93
N ASN A 84 -19.78 -12.12 -8.83
CA ASN A 84 -20.12 -11.19 -9.90
C ASN A 84 -18.89 -10.40 -10.36
N VAL A 85 -18.69 -10.36 -11.67
CA VAL A 85 -17.49 -9.75 -12.29
C VAL A 85 -17.38 -8.26 -11.98
N THR A 86 -18.52 -7.56 -11.88
CA THR A 86 -18.56 -6.13 -11.54
C THR A 86 -18.04 -5.80 -10.15
N ARG A 87 -17.94 -6.78 -9.25
CA ARG A 87 -17.41 -6.60 -7.89
C ARG A 87 -15.89 -6.75 -7.81
N ILE A 88 -15.24 -7.34 -8.82
CA ILE A 88 -13.78 -7.56 -8.83
C ILE A 88 -12.99 -6.25 -8.66
N PRO A 89 -13.34 -5.15 -9.35
CA PRO A 89 -12.64 -3.88 -9.15
C PRO A 89 -12.79 -3.31 -7.74
N ASP A 90 -13.97 -3.45 -7.13
CA ASP A 90 -14.22 -2.99 -5.76
C ASP A 90 -13.41 -3.81 -4.75
N LEU A 91 -13.39 -5.13 -4.89
CA LEU A 91 -12.55 -6.02 -4.08
C LEU A 91 -11.06 -5.69 -4.21
N THR A 92 -10.62 -5.34 -5.41
CA THR A 92 -9.23 -4.94 -5.65
C THR A 92 -8.89 -3.65 -4.90
N LEU A 93 -9.80 -2.66 -4.92
CA LEU A 93 -9.65 -1.43 -4.16
C LEU A 93 -9.63 -1.68 -2.64
N ASP A 94 -10.49 -2.56 -2.14
CA ASP A 94 -10.51 -2.93 -0.72
C ASP A 94 -9.21 -3.60 -0.29
N LEU A 95 -8.68 -4.53 -1.09
CA LEU A 95 -7.38 -5.16 -0.84
C LEU A 95 -6.24 -4.13 -0.82
N ILE A 96 -6.24 -3.20 -1.78
CA ILE A 96 -5.27 -2.10 -1.82
C ILE A 96 -5.37 -1.25 -0.54
N ASN A 97 -6.58 -0.80 -0.17
CA ASN A 97 -6.79 0.02 1.01
C ASN A 97 -6.36 -0.70 2.30
N ASN A 98 -6.67 -1.99 2.42
CA ASN A 98 -6.26 -2.82 3.55
C ASN A 98 -4.74 -2.92 3.67
N THR A 99 -4.02 -3.09 2.55
CA THR A 99 -2.55 -3.09 2.57
C THR A 99 -1.96 -1.75 2.95
N ILE A 100 -2.53 -0.64 2.46
CA ILE A 100 -2.10 0.71 2.84
C ILE A 100 -2.32 0.94 4.34
N MET A 101 -3.49 0.58 4.87
CA MET A 101 -3.80 0.72 6.29
C MET A 101 -2.91 -0.16 7.16
N ALA A 102 -2.62 -1.40 6.75
CA ALA A 102 -1.71 -2.28 7.47
C ALA A 102 -0.29 -1.68 7.56
N ASN A 103 0.19 -1.05 6.49
CA ASN A 103 1.49 -0.38 6.46
C ASN A 103 1.50 0.87 7.36
N LEU A 104 0.44 1.68 7.36
CA LEU A 104 0.32 2.83 8.26
C LEU A 104 0.27 2.41 9.75
N VAL A 105 -0.44 1.31 10.06
CA VAL A 105 -0.51 0.77 11.41
C VAL A 105 0.85 0.23 11.86
N SER A 106 1.59 -0.46 10.99
CA SER A 106 2.92 -0.94 11.34
C SER A 106 3.88 0.21 11.61
N GLU A 107 3.91 1.25 10.77
CA GLU A 107 4.72 2.45 10.96
C GLU A 107 4.39 3.19 12.26
N THR A 108 3.11 3.37 12.57
CA THR A 108 2.69 4.03 13.83
C THR A 108 3.06 3.20 15.06
N ASN A 109 2.99 1.87 14.97
CA ASN A 109 3.42 0.98 16.05
C ASN A 109 4.94 1.02 16.25
N PHE A 110 5.75 1.06 15.19
CA PHE A 110 7.20 1.25 15.29
C PHE A 110 7.55 2.62 15.90
N SER A 111 6.83 3.68 15.52
CA SER A 111 7.00 5.01 16.09
C SER A 111 6.68 5.03 17.59
N ARG A 112 5.56 4.43 18.00
CA ARG A 112 5.20 4.28 19.43
C ARG A 112 6.23 3.46 20.20
N MET A 113 6.72 2.36 19.61
CA MET A 113 7.76 1.52 20.22
C MET A 113 9.09 2.28 20.37
N ASN A 114 9.47 3.10 19.40
CA ASN A 114 10.66 3.95 19.49
C ASN A 114 10.51 5.04 20.55
N SER A 115 9.34 5.68 20.63
CA SER A 115 9.01 6.64 21.68
C SER A 115 9.03 5.98 23.07
N PHE A 116 8.47 4.78 23.20
CA PHE A 116 8.51 4.01 24.44
C PHE A 116 9.94 3.63 24.83
N ARG A 117 10.75 3.09 23.90
CA ARG A 117 12.18 2.80 24.12
C ARG A 117 12.98 4.04 24.52
N ASN A 118 12.74 5.17 23.88
CA ASN A 118 13.38 6.45 24.21
C ASN A 118 12.94 6.97 25.59
N SER A 119 11.68 6.78 25.97
CA SER A 119 11.20 7.12 27.31
C SER A 119 11.83 6.23 28.38
N LEU A 120 11.91 4.92 28.18
CA LEU A 120 12.55 3.98 29.11
C LEU A 120 14.05 4.24 29.26
N ARG A 121 14.76 4.60 28.19
CA ARG A 121 16.17 5.04 28.28
C ARG A 121 16.35 6.28 29.16
N ARG A 122 15.35 7.17 29.21
CA ARG A 122 15.36 8.35 30.09
C ARG A 122 14.98 8.01 31.54
N PHE A 123 14.15 6.98 31.74
CA PHE A 123 13.75 6.50 33.06
C PHE A 123 14.67 5.43 33.67
N SER A 124 15.57 4.81 32.89
CA SER A 124 16.59 3.91 33.42
C SER A 124 17.69 4.74 34.12
N ILE A 125 17.37 5.19 35.32
CA ILE A 125 18.30 5.68 36.35
C ILE A 125 18.91 4.44 37.06
N LEU A 126 19.32 3.43 36.29
CA LEU A 126 20.23 2.40 36.78
C LEU A 126 21.58 2.66 36.14
N SER A 127 22.38 3.35 36.95
CA SER A 127 23.82 3.49 36.91
C SER A 127 24.53 2.29 36.30
N ASN A 128 24.80 2.34 34.99
CA ASN A 128 26.05 1.77 34.50
C ASN A 128 27.13 2.76 34.91
N ARG A 129 27.67 2.53 36.10
CA ARG A 129 28.91 3.12 36.60
C ARG A 129 30.06 2.67 35.71
N ILE A 130 30.14 3.22 34.50
CA ILE A 130 31.42 3.38 33.82
C ILE A 130 32.04 4.59 34.52
N ALA A 131 33.05 4.34 35.33
CA ALA A 131 33.81 5.40 35.97
C ALA A 131 34.26 6.41 34.91
N PRO A 132 34.16 7.73 35.16
CA PRO A 132 34.72 8.72 34.26
C PRO A 132 36.24 8.65 34.38
N ALA A 133 36.89 7.88 33.50
CA ALA A 133 38.29 8.13 33.21
C ALA A 133 38.34 9.33 32.27
N VAL A 134 38.58 10.49 32.88
CA VAL A 134 38.95 11.77 32.24
C VAL A 134 37.80 12.50 31.53
N VAL A 135 37.48 13.65 32.10
CA VAL A 135 36.65 14.70 31.51
C VAL A 135 37.33 15.19 30.24
N VAL A 136 36.86 14.75 29.07
CA VAL A 136 37.07 15.50 27.83
C VAL A 136 35.88 16.43 27.71
N GLU A 137 36.05 17.67 28.13
CA GLU A 137 35.14 18.76 27.84
C GLU A 137 34.93 18.81 26.32
N LYS A 138 33.78 18.35 25.84
CA LYS A 138 33.31 18.71 24.51
C LYS A 138 32.88 20.17 24.56
N THR A 139 33.84 21.05 24.36
CA THR A 139 33.60 22.43 23.94
C THR A 139 32.75 22.39 22.67
N LYS A 140 31.46 22.71 22.83
CA LYS A 140 30.68 23.22 21.69
C LYS A 140 31.30 24.57 21.35
N SER A 141 32.08 24.61 20.28
CA SER A 141 32.50 25.85 19.65
C SER A 141 31.26 26.55 19.08
N VAL A 142 30.62 27.38 19.90
CA VAL A 142 29.87 28.52 19.42
C VAL A 142 30.88 29.65 19.37
N THR A 143 31.38 29.96 18.17
CA THR A 143 32.25 31.12 17.96
C THR A 143 31.45 32.40 18.18
N PHE A 144 31.34 32.82 19.44
CA PHE A 144 31.13 34.22 19.74
C PHE A 144 32.40 34.96 19.29
N LYS A 145 32.29 35.84 18.30
CA LYS A 145 33.39 36.72 17.90
C LYS A 145 33.87 37.49 19.13
N GLU A 146 35.15 37.40 19.45
CA GLU A 146 35.83 38.03 20.60
C GLU A 146 35.96 39.57 20.49
N GLN A 147 35.39 40.19 19.44
CA GLN A 147 35.32 41.64 19.33
C GLN A 147 33.86 42.09 19.18
N PRO A 148 33.35 43.00 20.04
CA PRO A 148 32.02 43.55 19.89
C PRO A 148 31.95 44.37 18.59
N MET A 149 31.02 44.03 17.71
CA MET A 149 30.71 44.84 16.53
C MET A 149 29.80 45.99 16.98
N ILE A 150 30.36 47.18 17.12
CA ILE A 150 29.59 48.40 17.44
C ILE A 150 28.98 48.90 16.12
N TYR A 151 27.65 48.90 16.03
CA TYR A 151 26.94 49.55 14.93
C TYR A 151 26.73 51.03 15.27
N ASN A 152 27.32 51.91 14.47
CA ASN A 152 26.99 53.34 14.53
C ASN A 152 25.74 53.59 13.68
N ILE A 153 24.64 53.97 14.33
CA ILE A 153 23.47 54.52 13.64
C ILE A 153 23.76 56.00 13.44
N SER A 154 24.16 56.41 12.23
CA SER A 154 24.22 57.82 11.88
C SER A 154 22.82 58.32 11.50
N ASN A 155 22.20 59.13 12.35
CA ASN A 155 21.06 59.93 11.95
C ASN A 155 21.55 61.16 11.17
N LYS A 156 21.36 61.15 9.85
CA LYS A 156 21.13 62.32 9.01
C LYS A 156 20.64 61.89 7.63
#